data_AF-A0A821H202-F1
#
_entry.id   AF-A0A821H202-F1
#
_cell.length_a   1.000
_cell.length_b   1.000
_cell.length_c   1.000
_cell.angle_alpha   90.00
_cell.angle_beta   90.00
_cell.angle_gamma   90.00
#
_symmetry.space_group_name_H-M   'P 1'
#
loop_
_entity.id
_entity.type
_entity.pdbx_description
1 polymer ?
#
loop_
_entity_poly.entity_id
_entity_poly.type
_entity_poly.pdbx_seq_one_letter_code
_entity_poly.pdbx_strand_id
1 'polypeptide(L)'
;MGNAQAFQLIERKNLHAEILPYIEKLMSINRKTTLDMLINHMDKLPYLDGVFSKNPNDSRDFHTAQVSLYADYEPEKLLGFLRKAGNYNLQEALATCEIKNLYRETVFLYGRAGNGPVALQIILEQLHDIEEAIKFCRETGSEQLWTRLIEQSVGKP
;
A
#
# COMPACT_ATOMS: atom_id res chain seq x y z
N MET A 1 10.15 33.37 -2.43
CA MET A 1 10.78 33.50 -1.09
C MET A 1 9.78 33.35 0.06
N GLY A 2 8.53 33.85 -0.03
CA GLY A 2 7.55 33.76 1.08
C GLY A 2 7.09 32.34 1.45
N ASN A 3 6.97 31.42 0.48
CA ASN A 3 6.44 30.07 0.74
C ASN A 3 7.32 29.28 1.74
N ALA A 4 8.64 29.32 1.59
CA ALA A 4 9.57 28.61 2.48
C ALA A 4 9.54 29.14 3.93
N GLN A 5 9.25 30.42 4.13
CA GLN A 5 9.18 31.02 5.46
C GLN A 5 7.95 30.53 6.25
N ALA A 6 6.83 30.27 5.58
CA ALA A 6 5.63 29.75 6.22
C ALA A 6 5.86 28.34 6.77
N PHE A 7 6.41 27.41 5.98
CA PHE A 7 6.72 26.06 6.46
C PHE A 7 7.77 26.07 7.58
N GLN A 8 8.82 26.89 7.47
CA GLN A 8 9.80 27.05 8.54
C GLN A 8 9.20 27.60 9.84
N LEU A 9 8.20 28.49 9.75
CA LEU A 9 7.51 29.01 10.93
C LEU A 9 6.69 27.91 11.62
N ILE A 10 5.96 27.09 10.85
CA ILE A 10 5.16 25.98 11.37
C ILE A 10 6.06 25.01 12.14
N GLU A 11 7.19 24.61 11.54
CA GLU A 11 8.21 23.75 12.16
C GLU A 11 8.80 24.36 13.43
N ARG A 12 9.31 25.60 13.35
CA ARG A 12 9.96 26.26 14.49
C ARG A 12 9.04 26.48 15.69
N LYS A 13 7.73 26.55 15.46
CA LYS A 13 6.72 26.82 16.48
C LYS A 13 5.88 25.59 16.82
N ASN A 14 6.18 24.43 16.23
CA ASN A 14 5.47 23.17 16.43
C ASN A 14 3.95 23.29 16.21
N LEU A 15 3.53 24.06 15.20
CA LEU A 15 2.11 24.41 14.96
C LEU A 15 1.37 23.35 14.14
N HIS A 16 1.78 22.08 14.20
CA HIS A 16 1.31 21.04 13.29
C HIS A 16 -0.18 20.73 13.45
N ALA A 17 -0.72 20.81 14.68
CA ALA A 17 -2.14 20.59 14.93
C ALA A 17 -2.99 21.79 14.48
N GLU A 18 -2.50 23.01 14.71
CA GLU A 18 -3.21 24.26 14.44
C GLU A 18 -3.31 24.57 12.95
N ILE A 19 -2.41 24.01 12.12
CA ILE A 19 -2.44 24.21 10.67
C ILE A 19 -3.42 23.29 9.94
N LEU A 20 -4.08 22.34 10.62
CA LEU A 20 -5.05 21.42 10.04
C LEU A 20 -6.09 22.11 9.12
N PRO A 21 -6.74 23.22 9.53
CA PRO A 21 -7.73 23.90 8.69
C PRO A 21 -7.12 24.56 7.44
N TYR A 22 -5.80 24.75 7.42
CA TYR A 22 -5.08 25.43 6.34
C TYR A 22 -4.38 24.45 5.39
N ILE A 23 -4.55 23.13 5.58
CA ILE A 23 -3.83 22.14 4.77
C ILE A 23 -4.13 22.29 3.27
N GLU A 24 -5.38 22.50 2.85
CA GLU A 24 -5.70 22.65 1.42
C GLU A 24 -4.96 23.87 0.81
N LYS A 25 -4.85 24.95 1.59
CA LYS A 25 -4.07 26.12 1.19
C LYS A 25 -2.57 25.80 1.12
N LEU A 26 -2.01 25.15 2.13
CA LEU A 26 -0.60 24.75 2.15
C LEU A 26 -0.26 23.79 0.99
N MET A 27 -1.16 22.84 0.69
CA MET A 27 -1.05 21.92 -0.44
C MET A 27 -1.02 22.63 -1.80
N SER A 28 -1.82 23.70 -1.96
CA SER A 28 -1.79 24.53 -3.18
C SER A 28 -0.48 25.34 -3.30
N ILE A 29 0.15 25.67 -2.18
CA ILE A 29 1.39 26.46 -2.11
C ILE A 29 2.62 25.58 -2.40
N ASN A 30 2.74 24.47 -1.67
CA ASN A 30 3.79 23.48 -1.86
C ASN A 30 3.33 22.13 -1.35
N ARG A 31 2.81 21.31 -2.27
CA ARG A 31 2.30 19.97 -2.01
C ARG A 31 3.33 19.09 -1.32
N LYS A 32 4.53 18.97 -1.88
CA LYS A 32 5.56 18.08 -1.35
C LYS A 32 5.92 18.42 0.09
N THR A 33 6.24 19.69 0.37
CA THR A 33 6.61 20.11 1.74
C THR A 33 5.45 19.99 2.72
N THR A 34 4.21 20.23 2.28
CA THR A 34 3.02 20.04 3.13
C THR A 34 2.83 18.57 3.48
N LEU A 35 2.92 17.67 2.48
CA LEU A 35 2.83 16.23 2.69
C LEU A 35 3.97 15.73 3.56
N ASP A 36 5.23 16.15 3.32
CA ASP A 36 6.39 15.79 4.14
C ASP A 36 6.19 16.22 5.60
N MET A 37 5.72 17.45 5.84
CA MET A 37 5.44 17.95 7.20
C MET A 37 4.34 17.16 7.89
N LEU A 38 3.22 16.91 7.20
CA LEU A 38 2.11 16.15 7.77
C LEU A 38 2.50 14.71 8.04
N ILE A 39 3.31 14.12 7.16
CA ILE A 39 3.85 12.79 7.39
C ILE A 39 4.78 12.81 8.59
N ASN A 40 5.71 13.76 8.69
CA ASN A 40 6.71 13.70 9.77
C ASN A 40 6.16 14.07 11.15
N HIS A 41 5.05 14.82 11.23
CA HIS A 41 4.62 15.45 12.49
C HIS A 41 3.15 15.22 12.88
N MET A 42 2.33 14.56 12.05
CA MET A 42 0.90 14.33 12.33
C MET A 42 0.54 12.84 12.18
N ASP A 43 -0.60 12.42 12.75
CA ASP A 43 -1.15 11.08 12.53
C ASP A 43 -1.35 10.86 11.02
N LYS A 44 -0.40 10.10 10.44
CA LYS A 44 -0.09 10.10 9.02
C LYS A 44 -1.24 9.55 8.16
N LEU A 45 -1.97 8.58 8.71
CA LEU A 45 -2.87 7.72 7.94
C LEU A 45 -4.20 8.39 7.57
N PRO A 46 -4.97 9.01 8.49
CA PRO A 46 -6.26 9.62 8.14
C PRO A 46 -6.15 10.70 7.08
N TYR A 47 -5.06 11.47 7.13
CA TYR A 47 -4.81 12.52 6.16
C TYR A 47 -4.47 11.96 4.78
N LEU A 48 -3.55 11.00 4.73
CA LEU A 48 -3.16 10.33 3.49
C LEU A 48 -4.33 9.56 2.85
N ASP A 49 -5.16 8.88 3.66
CA ASP A 49 -6.40 8.21 3.24
C ASP A 49 -7.40 9.20 2.64
N GLY A 50 -7.56 10.38 3.28
CA GLY A 50 -8.42 11.46 2.79
C GLY A 50 -7.95 12.07 1.47
N VAL A 51 -6.65 12.34 1.32
CA VAL A 51 -6.06 12.84 0.05
C VAL A 51 -6.24 11.81 -1.06
N PHE A 52 -5.92 10.55 -0.78
CA PHE A 52 -6.03 9.45 -1.74
C PHE A 52 -7.48 9.24 -2.20
N SER A 53 -8.43 9.29 -1.27
CA SER A 53 -9.86 9.13 -1.56
C SER A 53 -10.43 10.23 -2.45
N LYS A 54 -9.92 11.47 -2.32
CA LYS A 54 -10.30 12.59 -3.21
C LYS A 54 -9.67 12.44 -4.60
N ASN A 55 -8.36 12.20 -4.66
CA ASN A 55 -7.63 12.00 -5.91
C ASN A 55 -6.33 11.20 -5.65
N PRO A 56 -6.24 9.94 -6.13
CA PRO A 56 -5.05 9.11 -5.94
C PRO A 56 -3.74 9.73 -6.45
N ASN A 57 -3.80 10.64 -7.43
CA ASN A 57 -2.59 11.30 -7.93
C ASN A 57 -2.03 12.34 -6.96
N ASP A 58 -2.82 12.82 -6.00
CA ASP A 58 -2.39 13.87 -5.09
C ASP A 58 -1.46 13.38 -3.97
N SER A 59 -1.50 12.09 -3.66
CA SER A 59 -0.57 11.40 -2.75
C SER A 59 0.42 10.49 -3.46
N ARG A 60 0.58 10.62 -4.78
CA ARG A 60 1.33 9.68 -5.62
C ARG A 60 2.76 9.42 -5.14
N ASP A 61 3.47 10.46 -4.73
CA ASP A 61 4.85 10.38 -4.24
C ASP A 61 4.97 9.68 -2.87
N PHE A 62 3.84 9.47 -2.19
CA PHE A 62 3.76 8.93 -0.85
C PHE A 62 3.10 7.55 -0.80
N HIS A 63 2.76 6.96 -1.96
CA HIS A 63 2.11 5.66 -2.01
C HIS A 63 2.92 4.57 -1.31
N THR A 64 4.26 4.59 -1.40
CA THR A 64 5.10 3.62 -0.68
C THR A 64 4.96 3.78 0.84
N ALA A 65 5.01 5.01 1.36
CA ALA A 65 4.80 5.26 2.78
C ALA A 65 3.38 4.90 3.23
N GLN A 66 2.38 5.17 2.40
CA GLN A 66 0.99 4.78 2.66
C GLN A 66 0.82 3.26 2.80
N VAL A 67 1.55 2.45 2.02
CA VAL A 67 1.53 0.98 2.19
C VAL A 67 1.93 0.60 3.61
N SER A 68 3.06 1.11 4.11
CA SER A 68 3.51 0.83 5.48
C SER A 68 2.50 1.29 6.52
N LEU A 69 1.90 2.45 6.34
CA LEU A 69 0.91 2.99 7.28
C LEU A 69 -0.38 2.17 7.32
N TYR A 70 -0.94 1.79 6.17
CA TYR A 70 -2.08 0.88 6.17
C TYR A 70 -1.69 -0.47 6.81
N ALA A 71 -0.52 -1.01 6.49
CA ALA A 71 -0.04 -2.27 7.06
C ALA A 71 0.17 -2.21 8.59
N ASP A 72 0.44 -1.03 9.15
CA ASP A 72 0.62 -0.81 10.59
C ASP A 72 -0.70 -0.57 11.34
N TYR A 73 -1.63 0.19 10.75
CA TYR A 73 -2.76 0.76 11.50
C TYR A 73 -4.15 0.36 10.97
N GLU A 74 -4.30 0.11 9.66
CA GLU A 74 -5.58 -0.22 9.01
C GLU A 74 -5.37 -1.28 7.90
N PRO A 75 -4.86 -2.48 8.24
CA PRO A 75 -4.48 -3.49 7.24
C PRO A 75 -5.66 -3.93 6.36
N GLU A 76 -6.88 -3.88 6.85
CA GLU A 76 -8.10 -4.19 6.11
C GLU A 76 -8.35 -3.27 4.90
N LYS A 77 -7.80 -2.06 4.91
CA LYS A 77 -7.88 -1.12 3.76
C LYS A 77 -6.74 -1.30 2.77
N LEU A 78 -5.65 -1.98 3.16
CA LEU A 78 -4.41 -2.04 2.38
C LEU A 78 -4.63 -2.69 1.01
N LEU A 79 -5.30 -3.84 0.92
CA LEU A 79 -5.54 -4.49 -0.37
C LEU A 79 -6.34 -3.59 -1.33
N GLY A 80 -7.34 -2.87 -0.81
CA GLY A 80 -8.12 -1.90 -1.58
C GLY A 80 -7.27 -0.75 -2.09
N PHE A 81 -6.36 -0.25 -1.26
CA PHE A 81 -5.37 0.76 -1.62
C PHE A 81 -4.42 0.24 -2.71
N LEU A 82 -3.77 -0.92 -2.52
CA LEU A 82 -2.81 -1.50 -3.46
C LEU A 82 -3.39 -1.73 -4.86
N ARG A 83 -4.68 -2.09 -4.96
CA ARG A 83 -5.38 -2.27 -6.24
C ARG A 83 -5.61 -0.96 -6.99
N LYS A 84 -5.75 0.15 -6.27
CA LYS A 84 -6.01 1.49 -6.83
C LYS A 84 -4.73 2.30 -7.02
N ALA A 85 -3.74 2.10 -6.17
CA ALA A 85 -2.48 2.83 -6.17
C ALA A 85 -1.51 2.27 -7.24
N GLY A 86 -0.92 3.17 -8.02
CA GLY A 86 0.01 2.80 -9.10
C GLY A 86 1.49 3.01 -8.79
N ASN A 87 1.83 3.78 -7.75
CA ASN A 87 3.14 4.44 -7.62
C ASN A 87 3.91 4.08 -6.33
N TYR A 88 3.55 3.00 -5.66
CA TYR A 88 4.36 2.48 -4.56
C TYR A 88 5.53 1.66 -5.11
N ASN A 89 6.62 1.59 -4.35
CA ASN A 89 7.71 0.66 -4.63
C ASN A 89 7.22 -0.78 -4.37
N LEU A 90 7.20 -1.61 -5.41
CA LEU A 90 6.69 -2.98 -5.34
C LEU A 90 7.49 -3.87 -4.38
N GLN A 91 8.82 -3.73 -4.35
CA GLN A 91 9.69 -4.53 -3.48
C GLN A 91 9.53 -4.15 -2.01
N GLU A 92 9.47 -2.86 -1.71
CA GLU A 92 9.23 -2.38 -0.33
C GLU A 92 7.84 -2.76 0.18
N ALA A 93 6.82 -2.67 -0.69
CA ALA A 93 5.47 -3.10 -0.38
C ALA A 93 5.40 -4.60 -0.08
N LEU A 94 6.08 -5.43 -0.90
CA LEU A 94 6.19 -6.88 -0.67
C LEU A 94 6.85 -7.17 0.67
N ALA A 95 8.03 -6.61 0.92
CA ALA A 95 8.75 -6.83 2.18
C ALA A 95 7.92 -6.44 3.41
N THR A 96 7.20 -5.31 3.32
CA THR A 96 6.28 -4.87 4.39
C THR A 96 5.17 -5.88 4.64
N CYS A 97 4.51 -6.38 3.58
CA CYS A 97 3.40 -7.31 3.70
C CYS A 97 3.87 -8.69 4.19
N GLU A 98 5.04 -9.16 3.75
CA GLU A 98 5.64 -10.42 4.17
C GLU A 98 6.00 -10.43 5.65
N ILE A 99 6.72 -9.40 6.12
CA ILE A 99 7.12 -9.27 7.54
C ILE A 99 5.89 -9.27 8.46
N LYS A 100 4.76 -8.75 7.97
CA LYS A 100 3.52 -8.61 8.71
C LYS A 100 2.51 -9.73 8.49
N ASN A 101 2.85 -10.76 7.71
CA ASN A 101 1.96 -11.87 7.37
C ASN A 101 0.63 -11.42 6.73
N LEU A 102 0.66 -10.35 5.92
CA LEU A 102 -0.48 -9.84 5.17
C LEU A 102 -0.67 -10.66 3.88
N TYR A 103 -1.09 -11.91 4.03
CA TYR A 103 -1.02 -12.91 2.96
C TYR A 103 -1.80 -12.53 1.70
N ARG A 104 -2.99 -11.95 1.83
CA ARG A 104 -3.82 -11.57 0.65
C ARG A 104 -3.18 -10.44 -0.14
N GLU A 105 -2.59 -9.48 0.54
CA GLU A 105 -1.83 -8.37 -0.03
C GLU A 105 -0.55 -8.88 -0.68
N THR A 106 0.18 -9.77 -0.01
CA THR A 106 1.38 -10.43 -0.54
C THR A 106 1.08 -11.22 -1.82
N VAL A 107 -0.01 -12.00 -1.84
CA VAL A 107 -0.50 -12.71 -3.04
C VAL A 107 -0.76 -11.73 -4.18
N PHE A 108 -1.47 -10.64 -3.91
CA PHE A 108 -1.74 -9.59 -4.91
C PHE A 108 -0.45 -8.99 -5.48
N LEU A 109 0.51 -8.67 -4.61
CA LEU A 109 1.78 -8.06 -5.01
C LEU A 109 2.66 -9.04 -5.80
N TYR A 110 2.71 -10.33 -5.44
CA TYR A 110 3.42 -11.34 -6.21
C TYR A 110 2.77 -11.59 -7.58
N GLY A 111 1.44 -11.59 -7.65
CA GLY A 111 0.72 -11.62 -8.93
C GLY A 111 1.12 -10.43 -9.82
N ARG A 112 1.15 -9.21 -9.25
CA ARG A 112 1.59 -7.99 -9.96
C ARG A 112 3.06 -8.02 -10.37
N ALA A 113 3.92 -8.68 -9.59
CA ALA A 113 5.33 -8.88 -9.90
C ALA A 113 5.58 -9.96 -10.97
N GLY A 114 4.54 -10.69 -11.41
CA GLY A 114 4.65 -11.80 -12.33
C GLY A 114 5.14 -13.11 -11.69
N ASN A 115 5.21 -13.17 -10.35
CA ASN A 115 5.62 -14.36 -9.61
C ASN A 115 4.41 -15.17 -9.14
N GLY A 116 3.62 -15.64 -10.12
CA GLY A 116 2.43 -16.46 -9.89
C GLY A 116 2.68 -17.73 -9.05
N PRO A 117 3.79 -18.48 -9.26
CA PRO A 117 4.04 -19.70 -8.49
C PRO A 117 4.17 -19.47 -6.99
N VAL A 118 4.82 -18.37 -6.57
CA VAL A 118 4.94 -18.00 -5.16
C VAL A 118 3.60 -17.53 -4.60
N ALA A 119 2.86 -16.70 -5.36
CA ALA A 119 1.51 -16.30 -4.97
C ALA A 119 0.60 -17.51 -4.73
N LEU A 120 0.57 -18.47 -5.66
CA LEU A 120 -0.21 -19.70 -5.54
C LEU A 120 0.17 -20.53 -4.31
N GLN A 121 1.47 -20.64 -4.03
CA GLN A 121 1.97 -21.34 -2.85
C GLN A 121 1.45 -20.71 -1.55
N ILE A 122 1.45 -19.37 -1.45
CA ILE A 122 0.92 -18.66 -0.29
C ILE A 122 -0.58 -18.93 -0.11
N ILE A 123 -1.35 -18.94 -1.21
CA ILE A 123 -2.79 -19.24 -1.13
C ILE A 123 -3.02 -20.65 -0.56
N LEU A 124 -2.25 -21.64 -1.00
CA LEU A 124 -2.45 -23.04 -0.59
C LEU A 124 -1.89 -23.34 0.81
N GLU A 125 -0.74 -22.77 1.17
CA GLU A 125 -0.01 -23.09 2.40
C GLU A 125 -0.32 -22.16 3.58
N GLN A 126 -0.71 -20.89 3.32
CA GLN A 126 -0.95 -19.91 4.39
C GLN A 126 -2.43 -19.55 4.50
N LEU A 127 -3.11 -19.34 3.37
CA LEU A 127 -4.55 -19.05 3.37
C LEU A 127 -5.41 -20.32 3.44
N HIS A 128 -4.86 -21.46 2.99
CA HIS A 128 -5.57 -22.72 2.85
C HIS A 128 -6.89 -22.60 2.05
N ASP A 129 -6.92 -21.69 1.08
CA ASP A 129 -8.11 -21.36 0.30
C ASP A 129 -8.00 -21.92 -1.12
N ILE A 130 -8.53 -23.12 -1.32
CA ILE A 130 -8.50 -23.81 -2.62
C ILE A 130 -9.32 -23.06 -3.67
N GLU A 131 -10.43 -22.44 -3.29
CA GLU A 131 -11.28 -21.70 -4.23
C GLU A 131 -10.57 -20.44 -4.73
N GLU A 132 -9.87 -19.72 -3.84
CA GLU A 132 -9.01 -18.61 -4.22
C GLU A 132 -7.85 -19.07 -5.12
N ALA A 133 -7.25 -20.23 -4.85
CA ALA A 133 -6.18 -20.78 -5.69
C ALA A 133 -6.67 -21.12 -7.10
N ILE A 134 -7.83 -21.76 -7.22
CA ILE A 134 -8.48 -22.06 -8.49
C ILE A 134 -8.80 -20.77 -9.26
N LYS A 135 -9.35 -19.77 -8.56
CA LYS A 135 -9.64 -18.46 -9.17
C LYS A 135 -8.37 -17.80 -9.67
N PHE A 136 -7.29 -17.81 -8.90
CA PHE A 136 -6.00 -17.25 -9.27
C PHE A 136 -5.41 -17.92 -10.53
N CYS A 137 -5.47 -19.26 -10.62
CA CYS A 137 -5.05 -20.00 -11.81
C CYS A 137 -5.89 -19.65 -13.05
N ARG A 138 -7.22 -19.51 -12.90
CA ARG A 138 -8.13 -19.11 -13.99
C ARG A 138 -7.82 -17.70 -14.50
N GLU A 139 -7.65 -16.74 -13.60
CA GLU A 139 -7.39 -15.34 -13.96
C GLU A 139 -6.02 -15.16 -14.63
N THR A 140 -5.02 -15.93 -14.20
CA THR A 140 -3.67 -15.84 -14.77
C THR A 140 -3.54 -16.58 -16.11
N GLY A 141 -4.38 -17.57 -16.38
CA GLY A 141 -4.38 -18.35 -17.64
C GLY A 141 -3.12 -19.19 -17.88
N SER A 142 -2.26 -19.35 -16.88
CA SER A 142 -0.98 -20.06 -17.00
C SER A 142 -1.15 -21.55 -16.70
N GLU A 143 -0.87 -22.40 -17.68
CA GLU A 143 -0.84 -23.86 -17.54
C GLU A 143 0.12 -24.32 -16.43
N GLN A 144 1.24 -23.61 -16.26
CA GLN A 144 2.23 -23.93 -15.22
C GLN A 144 1.64 -23.81 -13.81
N LEU A 145 0.73 -22.86 -13.58
CA LEU A 145 0.07 -22.71 -12.28
C LEU A 145 -0.93 -23.84 -12.02
N TRP A 146 -1.62 -24.31 -13.07
CA TRP A 146 -2.51 -25.48 -12.96
C TRP A 146 -1.74 -26.75 -12.63
N THR A 147 -0.61 -26.99 -13.29
CA THR A 147 0.26 -28.13 -12.97
C THR A 147 0.70 -28.09 -11.50
N ARG A 148 1.16 -26.92 -11.02
CA ARG A 148 1.58 -26.75 -9.63
C ARG A 148 0.43 -26.96 -8.63
N LEU A 149 -0.76 -26.46 -8.92
CA LEU A 149 -1.95 -26.67 -8.09
C LEU A 149 -2.27 -28.18 -7.96
N ILE A 150 -2.23 -28.91 -9.07
CA ILE A 150 -2.50 -30.36 -9.09
C ILE A 150 -1.42 -31.10 -8.30
N GLU A 151 -0.14 -30.84 -8.56
CA GLU A 151 0.98 -31.45 -7.84
C GLU A 151 0.85 -31.27 -6.32
N GLN A 152 0.51 -30.05 -5.87
CA GLN A 152 0.34 -29.75 -4.44
C GLN A 152 -0.93 -30.38 -3.84
N SER A 153 -1.96 -30.66 -4.65
CA SER A 153 -3.17 -31.36 -4.19
C SER A 153 -2.96 -32.87 -3.99
N VAL A 154 -2.09 -33.49 -4.80
CA VAL A 154 -1.80 -34.94 -4.75
C VAL A 154 -0.74 -35.26 -3.69
N GLY A 155 0.12 -34.30 -3.33
CA GLY A 155 1.28 -34.50 -2.47
C GLY A 155 1.06 -34.52 -0.95
N LYS A 156 -0.17 -34.56 -0.43
CA LYS A 156 -0.41 -34.71 1.02
C LYS A 156 -0.74 -36.18 1.36
N PRO A 157 0.20 -36.94 1.97
CA PRO A 157 -0.10 -38.25 2.55
C PRO A 157 -1.03 -38.13 3.77
#